data_AF-A0A380BMP1-F1
#
_entry.id   AF-A0A380BMP1-F1
#
_cell.length_a   1.000
_cell.length_b   1.000
_cell.length_c   1.000
_cell.angle_alpha   90.00
_cell.angle_beta   90.00
_cell.angle_gamma   90.00
#
_symmetry.space_group_name_H-M   'P 1'
#
loop_
_entity.id
_entity.type
_entity.pdbx_description
1 polymer ?
#
loop_
_entity_poly.entity_id
_entity_poly.type
_entity_poly.pdbx_seq_one_letter_code
_entity_poly.pdbx_strand_id
1 'polypeptide(L)'
;MNKSISIYLVSSILCIFLLFVSHICSAQSAIEEAEIRYKKAVPESTEQLMLAGKYAQTLFFNNRQEEAFRLLEKNIRVAEKKKDGQYAAYLNSIAAMNSRILNNKTASDQYIKKAKTPCQ
;
A
#
# COMPACT_ATOMS: atom_id res chain seq x y z
N MET A 1 32.52 27.01 -28.36
CA MET A 1 31.81 26.96 -27.06
C MET A 1 32.86 27.04 -25.96
N ASN A 2 32.76 28.02 -25.05
CA ASN A 2 33.82 28.33 -24.09
C ASN A 2 33.96 27.20 -23.05
N LYS A 3 35.16 26.68 -22.81
CA LYS A 3 35.40 25.52 -21.92
C LYS A 3 34.80 25.74 -20.53
N SER A 4 34.86 26.96 -20.02
CA SER A 4 34.29 27.33 -18.73
C SER A 4 32.76 27.15 -18.71
N ILE A 5 32.04 27.56 -19.76
CA ILE A 5 30.57 27.40 -19.87
C ILE A 5 30.18 25.91 -19.89
N SER A 6 30.97 25.09 -20.56
CA SER A 6 30.76 23.64 -20.60
C SER A 6 30.91 22.99 -19.22
N ILE A 7 31.86 23.45 -18.41
CA ILE A 7 32.08 22.92 -17.04
C ILE A 7 30.92 23.29 -16.12
N TYR A 8 30.43 24.54 -16.18
CA TYR A 8 29.28 24.97 -15.37
C TYR A 8 28.00 24.21 -15.73
N LEU A 9 27.75 23.94 -17.02
CA LEU A 9 26.59 23.17 -17.45
C LEU A 9 26.64 21.72 -16.95
N VAL A 10 27.79 21.05 -17.06
CA VAL A 10 27.96 19.67 -16.57
C VAL A 10 27.80 19.61 -15.05
N SER A 11 28.38 20.57 -14.32
CA SER A 11 28.24 20.66 -12.86
C SER A 11 26.79 20.91 -12.44
N SER A 12 26.07 21.80 -13.14
CA SER A 12 24.66 22.08 -12.86
C SER A 12 23.77 20.86 -13.09
N ILE A 13 23.98 20.13 -14.20
CA ILE A 13 23.26 18.89 -14.50
C ILE A 13 23.54 17.82 -13.44
N LEU A 14 24.79 17.68 -12.99
CA LEU A 14 25.16 16.73 -11.94
C LEU A 14 24.49 17.07 -10.60
N CYS A 15 24.46 18.34 -10.21
CA CYS A 15 23.77 18.79 -8.99
C CYS A 15 22.27 18.48 -9.05
N ILE A 16 21.62 18.75 -10.18
CA ILE A 16 20.20 18.44 -10.38
C ILE A 16 19.98 16.93 -10.27
N PHE A 17 20.82 16.11 -10.91
CA PHE A 17 20.72 14.65 -10.83
C PHE A 17 20.86 14.13 -9.39
N LEU A 18 21.82 14.63 -8.62
CA LEU A 18 22.04 14.24 -7.23
C LEU A 18 20.85 14.59 -6.32
N LEU A 19 20.16 15.71 -6.58
CA LEU A 19 18.94 16.08 -5.85
C LEU A 19 17.76 15.14 -6.14
N PHE A 20 17.67 14.56 -7.34
CA PHE A 20 16.58 13.63 -7.68
C PHE A 20 16.81 12.21 -7.14
N VAL A 21 18.06 11.75 -7.00
CA VAL A 21 18.36 10.37 -6.56
C VAL A 21 18.03 10.13 -5.08
N SER A 22 18.15 11.15 -4.22
CA SER A 22 17.90 11.02 -2.77
C SER A 22 16.44 10.70 -2.44
N HIS A 23 15.49 11.20 -3.25
CA HIS A 23 14.05 11.00 -3.03
C HIS A 23 13.55 9.61 -3.44
N ILE A 24 14.28 8.87 -4.27
CA ILE A 24 13.86 7.55 -4.76
C ILE A 24 14.07 6.47 -3.68
N CYS A 25 15.02 6.66 -2.76
CA CYS A 25 15.40 5.65 -1.76
C CYS A 25 14.36 5.48 -0.63
N SER A 26 13.69 6.55 -0.22
CA SER A 26 12.80 6.54 0.96
C SER A 26 11.44 5.85 0.75
N ALA A 27 10.96 5.74 -0.49
CA ALA A 27 9.68 5.08 -0.78
C ALA A 27 9.82 3.55 -0.74
N GLN A 28 10.97 3.02 -1.19
CA GLN A 28 11.25 1.59 -1.20
C GLN A 28 11.33 1.02 0.22
N SER A 29 11.89 1.77 1.18
CA SER A 29 12.08 1.31 2.56
C SER A 29 10.76 1.09 3.30
N ALA A 30 9.74 1.93 3.07
CA ALA A 30 8.46 1.81 3.77
C ALA A 30 7.66 0.56 3.32
N ILE A 31 7.71 0.24 2.01
CA ILE A 31 7.03 -0.95 1.48
C ILE A 31 7.72 -2.22 2.00
N GLU A 32 9.05 -2.26 1.95
CA GLU A 32 9.85 -3.38 2.42
C GLU A 32 9.65 -3.63 3.92
N GLU A 33 9.67 -2.58 4.74
CA GLU A 33 9.43 -2.70 6.17
C GLU A 33 8.02 -3.26 6.46
N ALA A 34 6.99 -2.75 5.78
CA ALA A 34 5.62 -3.22 5.96
C ALA A 34 5.48 -4.69 5.52
N GLU A 35 6.13 -5.08 4.43
CA GLU A 35 6.17 -6.46 3.94
C GLU A 35 6.85 -7.41 4.93
N ILE A 36 8.02 -7.02 5.45
CA ILE A 36 8.76 -7.81 6.44
C ILE A 36 7.90 -8.03 7.69
N ARG A 37 7.26 -6.99 8.21
CA ARG A 37 6.37 -7.10 9.38
C ARG A 37 5.22 -8.05 9.09
N TYR A 38 4.54 -7.91 7.95
CA TYR A 38 3.45 -8.81 7.53
C TYR A 38 3.89 -10.27 7.41
N LYS A 39 5.05 -10.52 6.78
CA LYS A 39 5.59 -11.86 6.56
C LYS A 39 6.11 -12.53 7.84
N LYS A 40 6.60 -11.75 8.81
CA LYS A 40 7.12 -12.26 10.08
C LYS A 40 6.00 -12.64 11.07
N ALA A 41 4.82 -12.03 10.94
CA ALA A 41 3.68 -12.34 11.79
C ALA A 41 3.20 -13.78 11.59
N VAL A 42 2.65 -14.38 12.65
CA VAL A 42 2.11 -15.75 12.61
C VAL A 42 1.02 -15.84 11.54
N PRO A 43 1.07 -16.84 10.63
CA PRO A 43 0.07 -17.00 9.59
C PRO A 43 -1.37 -17.01 10.11
N GLU A 44 -2.24 -16.24 9.44
CA GLU A 44 -3.67 -16.09 9.75
C GLU A 44 -3.98 -15.58 11.17
N SER A 45 -2.98 -15.08 11.89
CA SER A 45 -3.18 -14.44 13.19
C SER A 45 -3.92 -13.10 13.03
N THR A 46 -4.55 -12.67 14.12
CA THR A 46 -5.18 -11.34 14.18
C THR A 46 -4.16 -10.22 13.93
N GLU A 47 -2.93 -10.39 14.42
CA GLU A 47 -1.81 -9.50 14.13
C GLU A 47 -1.50 -9.44 12.63
N GLN A 48 -1.38 -10.61 11.97
CA GLN A 48 -1.11 -10.65 10.54
C GLN A 48 -2.24 -9.98 9.73
N LEU A 49 -3.50 -10.14 10.13
CA LEU A 49 -4.64 -9.46 9.48
C LEU A 49 -4.57 -7.94 9.65
N MET A 50 -4.18 -7.43 10.83
CA MET A 50 -3.97 -6.00 11.02
C MET A 50 -2.80 -5.47 10.18
N LEU A 51 -1.69 -6.21 10.14
CA LEU A 51 -0.52 -5.86 9.34
C LEU A 51 -0.81 -5.92 7.83
N ALA A 52 -1.69 -6.82 7.39
CA ALA A 52 -2.14 -6.87 5.99
C ALA A 52 -2.80 -5.56 5.56
N GLY A 53 -3.63 -4.95 6.41
CA GLY A 53 -4.27 -3.66 6.13
C GLY A 53 -3.24 -2.52 5.99
N LYS A 54 -2.27 -2.46 6.91
CA LYS A 54 -1.16 -1.48 6.84
C LYS A 54 -0.33 -1.67 5.58
N TYR A 55 0.06 -2.91 5.28
CA TYR A 55 0.87 -3.22 4.10
C TYR A 55 0.11 -2.90 2.80
N ALA A 56 -1.19 -3.23 2.73
CA ALA A 56 -2.02 -2.87 1.59
C ALA A 56 -2.13 -1.35 1.38
N GLN A 57 -2.27 -0.56 2.44
CA GLN A 57 -2.27 0.90 2.32
C GLN A 57 -0.92 1.41 1.81
N THR A 58 0.19 0.91 2.36
CA THR A 58 1.53 1.28 1.89
C THR A 58 1.71 0.95 0.41
N LEU A 59 1.30 -0.24 -0.04
CA LEU A 59 1.31 -0.61 -1.46
C LEU A 59 0.46 0.35 -2.30
N PHE A 60 -0.77 0.63 -1.86
CA PHE A 60 -1.73 1.46 -2.60
C PHE A 60 -1.20 2.87 -2.84
N PHE A 61 -0.68 3.53 -1.80
CA PHE A 61 -0.15 4.89 -1.90
C PHE A 61 1.23 4.98 -2.56
N ASN A 62 1.89 3.85 -2.82
CA ASN A 62 3.14 3.76 -3.58
C ASN A 62 2.93 3.18 -4.98
N ASN A 63 1.79 3.47 -5.62
CA ASN A 63 1.46 3.07 -7.00
C ASN A 63 1.41 1.55 -7.25
N ARG A 64 1.40 0.71 -6.22
CA ARG A 64 1.25 -0.76 -6.31
C ARG A 64 -0.20 -1.17 -5.99
N GLN A 65 -1.15 -0.49 -6.63
CA GLN A 65 -2.58 -0.59 -6.31
C GLN A 65 -3.16 -1.99 -6.53
N GLU A 66 -2.79 -2.63 -7.64
CA GLU A 66 -3.24 -4.00 -7.96
C GLU A 66 -2.77 -5.01 -6.89
N GLU A 67 -1.54 -4.86 -6.41
CA GLU A 67 -0.97 -5.69 -5.34
C GLU A 67 -1.66 -5.44 -4.00
N ALA A 68 -2.01 -4.19 -3.71
CA ALA A 68 -2.81 -3.86 -2.53
C ALA A 68 -4.16 -4.59 -2.54
N PHE A 69 -4.88 -4.59 -3.67
CA PHE A 69 -6.16 -5.29 -3.78
C PHE A 69 -5.99 -6.82 -3.68
N ARG A 70 -5.00 -7.41 -4.35
CA ARG A 70 -4.71 -8.85 -4.20
C ARG A 70 -4.44 -9.23 -2.74
N LEU A 71 -3.64 -8.44 -2.04
CA LEU A 71 -3.33 -8.64 -0.62
C LEU A 71 -4.59 -8.53 0.24
N LEU A 72 -5.43 -7.50 0.01
CA LEU A 72 -6.68 -7.31 0.73
C LEU A 72 -7.64 -8.48 0.50
N GLU A 73 -7.88 -8.88 -0.75
CA GLU A 73 -8.78 -9.99 -1.06
C GLU A 73 -8.37 -11.30 -0.41
N LYS A 74 -7.07 -11.60 -0.43
CA LYS A 74 -6.53 -12.80 0.25
C LYS A 74 -6.85 -12.76 1.75
N ASN A 75 -6.54 -11.65 2.42
CA ASN A 75 -6.67 -11.57 3.88
C ASN A 75 -8.13 -11.36 4.32
N ILE A 76 -9.00 -10.78 3.49
CA ILE A 76 -10.45 -10.70 3.73
C ILE A 76 -11.03 -12.12 3.83
N ARG A 77 -10.71 -13.02 2.89
CA ARG A 77 -11.18 -14.42 2.93
C ARG A 77 -10.71 -15.19 4.18
N VAL A 78 -9.55 -14.83 4.72
CA VAL A 78 -9.05 -15.40 5.98
C VAL A 78 -9.80 -14.81 7.16
N ALA A 79 -10.02 -13.50 7.16
CA ALA A 79 -10.71 -12.79 8.23
C ALA A 79 -12.20 -13.17 8.33
N GLU A 80 -12.88 -13.41 7.21
CA GLU A 80 -14.29 -13.86 7.15
C GLU A 80 -14.49 -15.23 7.81
N LYS A 81 -13.45 -16.05 7.93
CA LYS A 81 -13.49 -17.34 8.63
C LYS A 81 -13.32 -17.21 10.15
N LYS A 82 -12.93 -16.04 10.66
CA LYS A 82 -12.77 -15.82 12.09
C LYS A 82 -14.14 -15.58 12.71
N LYS A 83 -14.35 -16.09 13.93
CA LYS A 83 -15.59 -15.84 14.70
C LYS A 83 -15.84 -14.36 14.95
N ASP A 84 -14.75 -13.59 15.06
CA ASP A 84 -14.76 -12.15 15.24
C ASP A 84 -14.60 -11.45 13.88
N GLY A 85 -15.70 -10.87 13.41
CA GLY A 85 -15.77 -10.17 12.13
C GLY A 85 -15.02 -8.83 12.10
N GLN A 86 -14.48 -8.32 13.21
CA GLN A 86 -13.85 -6.99 13.21
C GLN A 86 -12.69 -6.87 12.21
N TYR A 87 -11.95 -7.95 11.97
CA TYR A 87 -10.84 -7.96 11.01
C TYR A 87 -11.33 -7.97 9.56
N ALA A 88 -12.45 -8.66 9.30
CA ALA A 88 -13.09 -8.61 7.99
C ALA A 88 -13.64 -7.21 7.74
N ALA A 89 -14.27 -6.58 8.74
CA ALA A 89 -14.74 -5.20 8.66
C ALA A 89 -13.60 -4.21 8.38
N TYR A 90 -12.49 -4.34 9.10
CA TYR A 90 -11.30 -3.51 8.94
C TYR A 90 -10.74 -3.60 7.51
N LEU A 91 -10.49 -4.81 7.01
CA LEU A 91 -9.91 -4.99 5.68
C LEU A 91 -10.86 -4.56 4.56
N ASN A 92 -12.16 -4.85 4.68
CA ASN A 92 -13.17 -4.36 3.74
C ASN A 92 -13.24 -2.82 3.74
N SER A 93 -13.08 -2.17 4.90
CA SER A 93 -13.07 -0.69 4.97
C SER A 93 -11.90 -0.08 4.19
N ILE A 94 -10.72 -0.72 4.23
CA ILE A 94 -9.56 -0.30 3.43
C ILE A 94 -9.81 -0.51 1.94
N ALA A 95 -10.35 -1.66 1.54
CA ALA A 95 -10.70 -1.93 0.15
C ALA A 95 -11.75 -0.94 -0.38
N ALA A 96 -12.72 -0.56 0.45
CA ALA A 96 -13.70 0.47 0.13
C ALA A 96 -13.06 1.84 -0.11
N MET A 97 -12.18 2.27 0.79
CA MET A 97 -11.46 3.54 0.68
C MET A 97 -10.61 3.57 -0.60
N ASN A 98 -9.82 2.52 -0.84
CA ASN A 98 -8.98 2.40 -2.03
C ASN A 98 -9.82 2.46 -3.31
N SER A 99 -10.95 1.75 -3.35
CA SER A 99 -11.88 1.76 -4.48
C SER A 99 -12.47 3.15 -4.72
N ARG A 100 -12.80 3.88 -3.64
CA ARG A 100 -13.33 5.24 -3.75
C ARG A 100 -12.31 6.22 -4.32
N ILE A 101 -11.06 6.12 -3.89
CA ILE A 101 -9.94 6.94 -4.39
C ILE A 101 -9.73 6.71 -5.90
N LEU A 102 -9.87 5.46 -6.36
CA LEU A 102 -9.83 5.11 -7.80
C LEU A 102 -11.12 5.45 -8.55
N ASN A 103 -12.03 6.23 -7.95
CA ASN A 103 -13.34 6.57 -8.51
C ASN A 103 -14.26 5.36 -8.82
N ASN A 104 -13.95 4.17 -8.29
CA ASN A 104 -14.80 3.00 -8.41
C ASN A 104 -15.82 2.97 -7.26
N LYS A 105 -16.86 3.81 -7.39
CA LYS A 105 -17.93 3.93 -6.39
C LYS A 105 -18.66 2.59 -6.15
N THR A 106 -18.93 1.83 -7.22
CA THR A 106 -19.65 0.56 -7.13
C THR A 106 -18.90 -0.45 -6.27
N ALA A 107 -17.59 -0.64 -6.51
CA ALA A 107 -16.78 -1.53 -5.68
C ALA A 107 -16.66 -1.01 -4.24
N SER A 108 -16.52 0.31 -4.06
CA SER A 108 -16.49 0.93 -2.74
C SER A 108 -17.76 0.62 -1.94
N ASP A 109 -18.93 0.81 -2.52
CA ASP A 109 -20.22 0.53 -1.88
C ASP A 109 -20.37 -0.97 -1.52
N GLN A 110 -19.88 -1.87 -2.37
CA GLN A 110 -19.87 -3.32 -2.10
C GLN A 110 -19.00 -3.66 -0.88
N TYR A 111 -17.78 -3.11 -0.80
CA TYR A 111 -16.91 -3.32 0.34
C TYR A 111 -17.45 -2.67 1.62
N ILE A 112 -18.08 -1.49 1.54
CA ILE A 112 -18.76 -0.87 2.69
C ILE A 112 -19.88 -1.77 3.21
N LYS A 113 -20.68 -2.37 2.31
CA LYS A 113 -21.72 -3.31 2.70
C LYS A 113 -21.13 -4.49 3.47
N LYS A 114 -20.08 -5.11 2.93
CA LYS A 114 -19.36 -6.21 3.61
C LYS A 114 -18.79 -5.78 4.96
N ALA A 115 -18.24 -4.57 5.06
CA ALA A 115 -17.68 -4.07 6.31
C ALA A 115 -18.73 -3.88 7.41
N LYS A 116 -19.96 -3.50 7.04
CA LYS A 116 -21.10 -3.34 7.97
C LYS A 116 -21.70 -4.67 8.41
N THR A 117 -21.53 -5.72 7.63
CA THR A 117 -22.01 -7.08 7.93
C THR A 117 -20.87 -8.09 7.81
N PRO A 118 -19.90 -8.05 8.74
CA PRO A 118 -18.64 -8.77 8.56
C PRO A 118 -18.70 -10.28 8.85
N CYS A 119 -19.80 -10.78 9.43
CA CYS A 119 -20.06 -12.20 9.60
C CYS A 119 -21.16 -12.62 8.63
N GLN A 120 -20.85 -13.56 7.72
CA GLN A 120 -21.81 -14.27 6.88
C GLN A 120 -21.62 -15.78 7.06
#